data_AF-A0A8J7Z6L5-F1
#
_entry.id   AF-A0A8J7Z6L5-F1
#
_cell.length_a   1.000
_cell.length_b   1.000
_cell.length_c   1.000
_cell.angle_alpha   90.00
_cell.angle_beta   90.00
_cell.angle_gamma   90.00
#
_symmetry.space_group_name_H-M   'P 1'
#
loop_
_entity.id
_entity.type
_entity.pdbx_description
1 polymer ?
#
loop_
_entity_poly.entity_id
_entity_poly.type
_entity_poly.pdbx_seq_one_letter_code
_entity_poly.pdbx_strand_id
1 'polypeptide(L)' 'MKSSSICPKCSSKRIVGPLIRSRNYDRIGFETDKPIIEETFSFIVYACADCGFYEYYFDDKGIEKLKEMVAK' A
#
# COMPACT_ATOMS: atom_id res chain seq x y z
N MET A 1 0.22 1.78 -9.79
CA MET A 1 1.30 2.31 -10.66
C MET A 1 2.27 3.11 -9.80
N LYS A 2 3.60 2.87 -9.88
CA LYS A 2 4.59 3.55 -9.03
C LYS A 2 4.78 5.00 -9.46
N SER A 3 4.79 5.94 -8.50
CA SER A 3 4.86 7.38 -8.81
C SER A 3 6.25 7.83 -9.26
N SER A 4 7.34 7.21 -8.77
CA SER A 4 8.70 7.58 -9.19
C SER A 4 9.73 6.46 -8.93
N SER A 5 10.78 6.37 -9.75
CA SER A 5 11.93 5.47 -9.49
C SER A 5 12.93 6.03 -8.46
N ILE A 6 12.58 7.13 -7.79
CA ILE A 6 13.41 7.87 -6.85
C ILE A 6 12.72 7.88 -5.48
N CYS A 7 13.49 7.64 -4.42
CA CYS A 7 12.98 7.72 -3.06
C CYS A 7 12.58 9.17 -2.73
N PRO A 8 11.32 9.44 -2.33
CA PRO A 8 10.89 10.80 -2.00
C PRO A 8 11.54 11.33 -0.71
N LYS A 9 12.09 10.45 0.14
CA LYS A 9 12.70 10.82 1.42
C LYS A 9 14.18 11.24 1.29
N CYS A 10 14.96 10.55 0.47
CA CYS A 10 16.41 10.77 0.36
C CYS A 10 16.91 10.98 -1.07
N SER A 11 16.03 11.03 -2.06
CA SER A 11 16.36 11.17 -3.49
C SER A 11 17.22 10.05 -4.07
N SER A 12 17.36 8.93 -3.36
CA SER A 12 18.10 7.76 -3.87
C SER A 12 17.35 7.07 -5.00
N LYS A 13 18.10 6.55 -5.98
CA LYS A 13 17.60 5.70 -7.07
C LYS A 13 17.63 4.20 -6.71
N ARG A 14 18.19 3.82 -5.56
CA ARG A 14 18.32 2.43 -5.13
C ARG A 14 17.01 1.95 -4.48
N ILE A 15 16.04 1.63 -5.32
CA ILE A 15 14.73 1.12 -4.90
C ILE A 15 14.63 -0.38 -5.18
N VAL A 16 14.21 -1.14 -4.16
CA VAL A 16 13.95 -2.58 -4.19
C VAL A 16 12.44 -2.82 -4.30
N GLY A 17 12.02 -3.67 -5.23
CA GLY A 17 10.62 -4.04 -5.48
C GLY A 17 10.31 -4.21 -6.97
N PRO A 18 9.07 -4.56 -7.34
CA PRO A 18 7.90 -4.71 -6.45
C PRO A 18 8.00 -5.96 -5.56
N LEU A 19 7.66 -5.80 -4.28
CA LEU A 19 7.45 -6.92 -3.34
C LEU A 19 5.95 -7.03 -3.07
N ILE A 20 5.37 -8.22 -3.24
CA ILE A 20 3.98 -8.46 -2.87
C ILE A 20 3.95 -8.73 -1.37
N ARG A 21 3.18 -7.94 -0.63
CA ARG A 21 2.88 -8.19 0.78
C ARG A 21 1.37 -8.18 0.98
N SER A 22 0.86 -9.25 1.55
CA SER A 22 -0.46 -9.25 2.19
C SER A 22 -0.30 -8.78 3.63
N ARG A 23 -1.19 -7.90 4.07
CA ARG A 23 -1.26 -7.52 5.48
C ARG A 23 -2.73 -7.47 5.89
N ASN A 24 -3.03 -8.10 7.02
CA ASN A 24 -4.31 -7.94 7.67
C ASN A 24 -4.30 -6.56 8.32
N TYR A 25 -5.26 -5.73 7.96
CA TYR A 25 -5.46 -4.45 8.62
C TYR A 25 -6.71 -4.55 9.48
N ASP A 26 -6.52 -4.53 10.81
CA ASP A 26 -7.63 -4.43 11.76
C ASP A 26 -8.31 -3.05 11.71
N ARG A 27 -7.61 -2.06 11.12
CA ARG A 27 -8.07 -0.70 10.82
C ARG A 27 -7.34 -0.15 9.61
N ILE A 28 -7.97 -0.13 8.44
CA ILE A 28 -7.59 0.88 7.46
C ILE A 28 -8.35 2.13 7.83
N GLY A 29 -7.66 3.06 8.49
CA GLY A 29 -8.17 4.39 8.82
C GLY A 29 -8.36 5.23 7.56
N PHE A 30 -9.27 4.82 6.69
CA PHE A 30 -10.03 5.79 5.94
C PHE A 30 -11.01 6.42 6.92
N GLU A 31 -11.30 7.70 6.79
CA GLU A 31 -12.43 8.37 7.47
C GLU A 31 -13.75 7.80 6.93
N THR A 32 -13.97 6.51 7.11
CA THR A 32 -15.24 5.85 6.82
C THR A 32 -15.88 5.56 8.17
N ASP A 33 -17.10 6.06 8.35
CA ASP A 33 -17.89 5.94 9.58
C ASP A 33 -18.34 4.50 9.89
N LYS A 34 -17.67 3.47 9.35
CA LYS A 34 -18.12 2.08 9.40
C LYS A 34 -17.11 1.17 10.11
N PRO A 35 -17.61 0.24 10.96
CA PRO A 35 -16.77 -0.66 11.74
C PRO A 35 -15.95 -1.58 10.83
N ILE A 36 -14.71 -1.77 11.23
CA ILE A 36 -13.68 -2.40 10.42
C ILE A 36 -13.92 -3.91 10.33
N ILE A 37 -14.13 -4.38 9.11
CA ILE A 37 -14.02 -5.80 8.77
C ILE A 37 -12.51 -6.10 8.73
N GLU A 38 -12.08 -7.15 9.44
CA GLU A 38 -10.73 -7.72 9.33
C GLU A 38 -10.52 -8.22 7.89
N GLU A 39 -10.13 -7.30 7.01
CA GLU A 39 -9.95 -7.55 5.59
C GLU A 39 -8.46 -7.71 5.31
N THR A 40 -8.08 -8.84 4.73
CA THR A 40 -6.74 -9.01 4.16
C THR A 40 -6.67 -8.21 2.87
N PHE A 41 -5.77 -7.22 2.85
CA PHE A 41 -5.45 -6.47 1.65
C PHE A 41 -4.09 -6.89 1.12
N SER A 42 -3.99 -6.94 -0.21
CA SER A 42 -2.75 -7.17 -0.93
C SER A 42 -2.16 -5.84 -1.39
N PHE A 43 -0.85 -5.69 -1.19
CA PHE A 43 -0.11 -4.49 -1.52
C PHE A 43 1.13 -4.82 -2.33
N ILE A 44 1.46 -3.88 -3.22
CA ILE A 44 2.74 -3.78 -3.87
C ILE A 44 3.59 -2.80 -3.05
N VAL A 45 4.74 -3.28 -2.58
CA VAL A 45 5.65 -2.50 -1.74
C VAL A 45 6.95 -2.23 -2.49
N TYR A 46 7.43 -0.99 -2.41
CA TYR A 46 8.77 -0.59 -2.84
C TYR A 46 9.54 -0.06 -1.65
N ALA A 47 10.80 -0.47 -1.50
CA ALA A 47 11.66 -0.11 -0.38
C ALA A 47 12.92 0.59 -0.88
N CYS A 48 13.30 1.71 -0.27
CA CYS A 48 14.60 2.34 -0.53
C CYS A 48 15.71 1.59 0.22
N ALA A 49 16.72 1.11 -0.50
CA ALA A 49 17.84 0.38 0.08
C ALA A 49 18.77 1.26 0.94
N ASP A 50 18.73 2.59 0.76
CA ASP A 50 19.64 3.50 1.47
C ASP A 50 19.03 4.04 2.77
N CYS A 51 17.76 4.49 2.75
CA CYS A 51 17.14 5.12 3.91
C CYS A 51 16.03 4.28 4.58
N GLY A 52 15.71 3.10 4.02
CA GLY A 52 14.67 2.22 4.55
C GLY A 52 13.23 2.72 4.39
N PHE A 53 13.00 3.76 3.59
CA PHE A 53 11.65 4.26 3.30
C PHE A 53 10.84 3.25 2.49
N TYR A 54 9.55 3.08 2.81
CA TYR A 54 8.63 2.18 2.13
C TYR A 54 7.48 2.96 1.46
N GLU A 55 7.21 2.64 0.20
CA GLU A 55 6.00 3.05 -0.52
C GLU A 55 5.06 1.86 -0.66
N TYR A 56 3.80 2.04 -0.30
CA TYR A 56 2.75 1.03 -0.39
C TYR A 56 1.73 1.43 -1.44
N TYR A 57 1.42 0.52 -2.35
CA TYR A 57 0.38 0.67 -3.35
C TYR A 57 -0.59 -0.50 -3.25
N PHE A 58 -1.89 -0.26 -3.38
CA PHE A 58 -2.85 -1.34 -3.55
C PHE A 58 -2.61 -2.02 -4.91
N ASP A 59 -2.64 -3.35 -4.91
CA ASP A 59 -2.78 -4.09 -6.17
C ASP A 59 -4.23 -4.05 -6.65
N ASP A 60 -4.50 -4.56 -7.86
CA ASP A 60 -5.85 -4.52 -8.43
C ASP A 60 -6.88 -5.20 -7.50
N LYS A 61 -6.48 -6.28 -6.81
CA LYS A 61 -7.35 -6.97 -5.84
C LYS A 61 -7.64 -6.11 -4.62
N GLY A 62 -6.64 -5.43 -4.09
CA GLY A 62 -6.78 -4.49 -2.99
C GLY A 62 -7.67 -3.31 -3.37
N ILE A 63 -7.55 -2.80 -4.61
CA ILE A 63 -8.40 -1.73 -5.13
C ILE A 63 -9.87 -2.19 -5.27
N GLU A 64 -10.12 -3.36 -5.84
CA GLU A 64 -11.49 -3.88 -5.98
C GLU A 64 -12.16 -4.07 -4.62
N LYS A 65 -11.47 -4.64 -3.63
CA LYS A 65 -11.97 -4.71 -2.25
C LYS A 65 -12.29 -3.33 -1.67
N LEU A 66 -11.43 -2.34 -1.93
CA LEU A 66 -11.64 -0.97 -1.46
C LEU A 66 -12.90 -0.35 -2.08
N LYS A 67 -13.14 -0.59 -3.38
CA LYS A 67 -14.37 -0.16 -4.06
C LYS A 67 -15.61 -0.82 -3.45
N GLU A 68 -15.57 -2.13 -3.18
CA GLU A 68 -16.67 -2.86 -2.53
C GLU A 68 -17.02 -2.29 -1.14
N MET A 69 -16.00 -1.87 -0.38
CA MET A 69 -16.19 -1.27 0.94
C MET A 69 -16.76 0.15 0.88
N VAL A 70 -16.37 0.96 -0.10
CA VAL A 70 -16.84 2.35 -0.24
C VAL A 70 -18.21 2.42 -0.92
N ALA A 71 -18.56 1.47 -1.79
CA ALA A 71 -19.82 1.45 -2.52
C ALA A 71 -21.05 0.99 -1.71
N LYS A 72 -20.85 0.52 -0.46
CA LYS A 72 -21.92 0.14 0.49
C LYS A 72 -22.11 1.19 1.56
#